data_AF-A0A938DPX8-F1
#
_entry.id   AF-A0A938DPX8-F1
#
_cell.length_a   1.000
_cell.length_b   1.000
_cell.length_c   1.000
_cell.angle_alpha   90.00
_cell.angle_beta   90.00
_cell.angle_gamma   90.00
#
_symmetry.space_group_name_H-M   'P 1'
#
loop_
_entity.id
_entity.type
_entity.pdbx_description
1 polymer ?
#
loop_
_entity_poly.entity_id
_entity_poly.type
_entity_poly.pdbx_seq_one_letter_code
_entity_poly.pdbx_strand_id
1 'polypeptide(L)'
;MDPPVSSPVGPRDRVRLVATTTGLVLLETAVLSRLGPTTGIALAPQVSAPAPLDLFHDLRWLAVYTPAWWVVGVALMLLVGVRTLCTAAIVGWAWPADLPRPSRRERLRQAALASLILVAVLVPWVVLAFATAVFSLSYTWIVAIPVVVMISLVVHGAAVRPDWWRIRPRGRAVGAVVVAVVAVTGLGAVVAAGPAWVRWP
;
A
#
# COMPACT_ATOMS: atom_id res chain seq x y z
N MET A 1 -34.37 -9.37 14.09
CA MET A 1 -34.70 -9.35 12.65
C MET A 1 -33.61 -8.53 11.99
N ASP A 2 -32.58 -9.19 11.44
CA ASP A 2 -31.53 -8.46 10.73
C ASP A 2 -32.11 -7.93 9.42
N PRO A 3 -31.87 -6.66 9.06
CA PRO A 3 -32.37 -6.11 7.81
C PRO A 3 -31.80 -6.90 6.62
N PRO A 4 -32.54 -7.01 5.51
CA PRO A 4 -32.08 -7.70 4.32
C PRO A 4 -30.73 -7.12 3.87
N VAL A 5 -29.75 -7.99 3.68
CA VAL A 5 -28.42 -7.63 3.16
C VAL A 5 -28.63 -7.05 1.77
N SER A 6 -28.66 -5.72 1.66
CA SER A 6 -28.66 -5.04 0.38
C SER A 6 -27.47 -5.54 -0.44
N SER A 7 -27.74 -5.85 -1.70
CA SER A 7 -26.71 -6.28 -2.66
C SER A 7 -25.54 -5.30 -2.62
N PRO A 8 -24.28 -5.76 -2.61
CA PRO A 8 -23.14 -4.87 -2.45
C PRO A 8 -23.12 -3.84 -3.59
N VAL A 9 -23.32 -2.56 -3.23
CA VAL A 9 -23.24 -1.46 -4.18
C VAL A 9 -21.81 -1.38 -4.71
N GLY A 10 -21.67 -1.41 -6.03
CA GLY A 10 -20.38 -1.34 -6.69
C GLY A 10 -19.65 -0.02 -6.45
N PRO A 11 -18.34 0.03 -6.72
CA PRO A 11 -17.59 1.27 -6.66
C PRO A 11 -18.12 2.25 -7.71
N ARG A 12 -18.03 3.54 -7.40
CA ARG A 12 -18.59 4.63 -8.21
C ARG A 12 -18.02 4.70 -9.63
N ASP A 13 -16.73 4.42 -9.80
CA ASP A 13 -16.10 4.39 -11.12
C ASP A 13 -15.10 3.22 -11.22
N ARG A 14 -15.62 2.07 -11.67
CA ARG A 14 -14.84 0.83 -11.85
C ARG A 14 -13.69 1.01 -12.84
N VAL A 15 -13.96 1.66 -13.97
CA VAL A 15 -12.99 1.81 -15.06
C VAL A 15 -11.81 2.64 -14.60
N ARG A 16 -12.07 3.80 -13.97
CA ARG A 16 -10.97 4.63 -13.44
C ARG A 16 -10.24 3.94 -12.31
N LEU A 17 -10.94 3.20 -11.44
CA LEU A 17 -10.29 2.46 -10.35
C LEU A 17 -9.28 1.43 -10.89
N VAL A 18 -9.70 0.61 -11.87
CA VAL A 18 -8.83 -0.38 -12.53
C VAL A 18 -7.71 0.31 -13.30
N ALA A 19 -8.01 1.37 -14.06
CA ALA A 19 -7.01 2.10 -14.82
C ALA A 19 -5.95 2.74 -13.91
N THR A 20 -6.36 3.34 -12.78
CA THR A 20 -5.42 3.94 -11.81
C THR A 20 -4.56 2.87 -11.14
N THR A 21 -5.14 1.80 -10.61
CA THR A 21 -4.39 0.75 -9.91
C THR A 21 -3.44 0.00 -10.85
N THR A 22 -3.93 -0.40 -12.03
CA THR A 22 -3.11 -1.07 -13.05
C THR A 22 -2.05 -0.13 -13.61
N GLY A 23 -2.40 1.13 -13.88
CA GLY A 23 -1.48 2.13 -14.41
C GLY A 23 -0.30 2.41 -13.47
N LEU A 24 -0.54 2.42 -12.15
CA LEU A 24 0.53 2.55 -11.16
C LEU A 24 1.51 1.37 -11.21
N VAL A 25 0.98 0.13 -11.30
CA VAL A 25 1.81 -1.08 -11.41
C VAL A 25 2.63 -1.09 -12.71
N LEU A 26 2.01 -0.72 -13.84
CA LEU A 26 2.71 -0.63 -15.13
C LEU A 26 3.79 0.45 -15.11
N LEU A 27 3.50 1.61 -14.52
CA LEU A 27 4.46 2.70 -14.39
C LEU A 27 5.66 2.27 -13.54
N GLU A 28 5.42 1.67 -12.39
CA GLU A 28 6.51 1.20 -11.53
C GLU A 28 7.33 0.10 -12.19
N THR A 29 6.66 -0.86 -12.84
CA THR A 29 7.35 -1.91 -13.61
C THR A 29 8.25 -1.31 -14.70
N ALA A 30 7.74 -0.33 -15.45
CA ALA A 30 8.51 0.34 -16.49
C ALA A 30 9.71 1.12 -15.92
N VAL A 31 9.52 1.83 -14.81
CA VAL A 31 10.60 2.54 -14.12
C VAL A 31 11.66 1.56 -13.62
N LEU A 32 11.26 0.49 -12.95
CA LEU A 32 12.18 -0.53 -12.42
C LEU A 32 12.92 -1.27 -13.54
N SER A 33 12.26 -1.58 -14.65
CA SER A 33 12.90 -2.26 -15.79
C SER A 33 13.98 -1.41 -16.49
N ARG A 34 13.87 -0.08 -16.44
CA ARG A 34 14.77 0.84 -17.16
C ARG A 34 15.82 1.52 -16.28
N LEU A 35 15.44 1.86 -15.05
CA LEU A 35 16.22 2.74 -14.16
C LEU A 35 16.50 2.10 -12.80
N GLY A 36 15.77 1.05 -12.43
CA GLY A 36 15.83 0.44 -11.10
C GLY A 36 16.53 -0.92 -11.09
N PRO A 37 16.70 -1.51 -9.90
CA PRO A 37 17.18 -2.87 -9.77
C PRO A 37 16.08 -3.84 -10.24
N THR A 38 16.41 -4.71 -11.19
CA THR A 38 15.48 -5.68 -11.80
C THR A 38 14.90 -6.67 -10.79
N THR A 39 15.61 -6.92 -9.68
CA THR A 39 15.11 -7.70 -8.53
C THR A 39 13.88 -7.07 -7.87
N GLY A 40 13.66 -5.78 -8.06
CA GLY A 40 12.49 -5.05 -7.56
C GLY A 40 11.21 -5.27 -8.36
N ILE A 41 11.29 -5.79 -9.60
CA ILE A 41 10.11 -5.92 -10.49
C ILE A 41 9.03 -6.81 -9.86
N ALA A 42 9.42 -7.85 -9.12
CA ALA A 42 8.49 -8.72 -8.39
C ALA A 42 7.69 -8.00 -7.28
N LEU A 43 8.11 -6.81 -6.88
CA LEU A 43 7.43 -5.99 -5.87
C LEU A 43 6.50 -4.97 -6.49
N ALA A 44 6.58 -4.73 -7.81
CA ALA A 44 5.80 -3.72 -8.51
C ALA A 44 4.27 -3.79 -8.28
N PRO A 45 3.64 -4.97 -8.09
CA PRO A 45 2.22 -5.03 -7.75
C PRO A 45 1.85 -4.29 -6.44
N GLN A 46 2.80 -4.11 -5.52
CA GLN A 46 2.56 -3.53 -4.20
C GLN A 46 2.31 -2.02 -4.23
N VAL A 47 2.71 -1.29 -5.28
CA VAL A 47 2.43 0.16 -5.41
C VAL A 47 0.94 0.49 -5.44
N SER A 48 0.11 -0.44 -5.87
CA SER A 48 -1.35 -0.26 -5.91
C SER A 48 -2.08 -0.94 -4.74
N ALA A 49 -1.33 -1.55 -3.82
CA ALA A 49 -1.90 -2.24 -2.68
C ALA A 49 -2.64 -1.27 -1.75
N PRO A 50 -3.66 -1.73 -1.01
CA PRO A 50 -4.28 -0.90 0.01
C PRO A 50 -3.28 -0.60 1.13
N ALA A 51 -3.36 0.62 1.67
CA ALA A 51 -2.62 0.99 2.86
C ALA A 51 -2.90 0.00 4.01
N PRO A 52 -1.88 -0.40 4.79
CA PRO A 52 -0.50 0.12 4.83
C PRO A 52 0.52 -0.62 3.96
N LEU A 53 0.12 -1.60 3.15
CA LEU A 53 1.05 -2.48 2.41
C LEU A 53 1.92 -1.68 1.42
N ASP A 54 1.32 -0.68 0.79
CA ASP A 54 1.97 0.18 -0.18
C ASP A 54 3.01 1.13 0.46
N LEU A 55 2.71 1.67 1.64
CA LEU A 55 3.65 2.50 2.41
C LEU A 55 4.81 1.67 2.96
N PHE A 56 4.54 0.44 3.42
CA PHE A 56 5.61 -0.46 3.86
C PHE A 56 6.56 -0.79 2.71
N HIS A 57 6.02 -1.06 1.52
CA HIS A 57 6.80 -1.25 0.30
C HIS A 57 7.75 -0.06 0.04
N ASP A 58 7.23 1.16 0.00
CA ASP A 58 8.03 2.34 -0.35
C ASP A 58 9.08 2.70 0.70
N LEU A 59 8.74 2.60 1.98
CA LEU A 59 9.69 2.88 3.06
C LEU A 59 10.89 1.93 3.00
N ARG A 60 10.68 0.70 2.52
CA ARG A 60 11.75 -0.27 2.31
C ARG A 60 12.74 0.18 1.24
N TRP A 61 12.24 0.75 0.13
CA TRP A 61 13.10 1.35 -0.90
C TRP A 61 13.88 2.53 -0.34
N LEU A 62 13.20 3.42 0.38
CA LEU A 62 13.80 4.61 0.96
C LEU A 62 14.91 4.25 1.97
N ALA A 63 14.73 3.22 2.79
CA ALA A 63 15.73 2.76 3.75
C ALA A 63 16.97 2.13 3.09
N VAL A 64 16.81 1.49 1.92
CA VAL A 64 17.89 0.74 1.26
C VAL A 64 18.68 1.59 0.26
N TYR A 65 18.02 2.48 -0.48
CA TYR A 65 18.59 3.12 -1.67
C TYR A 65 18.86 4.62 -1.54
N THR A 66 18.87 5.17 -0.32
CA THR A 66 19.18 6.58 -0.11
C THR A 66 20.62 6.76 0.39
N PRO A 67 21.46 7.56 -0.32
CA PRO A 67 22.89 7.69 0.03
C PRO A 67 23.17 8.73 1.13
N ALA A 68 22.18 9.58 1.47
CA ALA A 68 22.37 10.68 2.42
C ALA A 68 21.06 11.05 3.14
N TRP A 69 21.18 11.59 4.35
CA TRP A 69 20.04 11.95 5.21
C TRP A 69 19.12 13.03 4.64
N TRP A 70 19.66 14.00 3.92
CA TRP A 70 18.81 15.02 3.28
C TRP A 70 18.00 14.42 2.12
N VAL A 71 18.56 13.42 1.40
CA VAL A 71 17.86 12.68 0.35
C VAL A 71 16.73 11.86 0.97
N VAL A 72 16.94 11.27 2.14
CA VAL A 72 15.88 10.61 2.92
C VAL A 72 14.73 11.58 3.19
N GLY A 73 15.01 12.79 3.67
CA GLY A 73 13.99 13.81 3.94
C GLY A 73 13.18 14.18 2.70
N VAL A 74 13.86 14.47 1.58
CA VAL A 74 13.20 14.82 0.31
C VAL A 74 12.40 13.64 -0.26
N ALA A 75 12.99 12.44 -0.29
CA ALA A 75 12.32 11.24 -0.76
C ALA A 75 11.09 10.90 0.09
N LEU A 76 11.15 11.10 1.40
CA LEU A 76 10.03 10.86 2.30
C LEU A 76 8.88 11.83 2.03
N MET A 77 9.19 13.12 1.82
CA MET A 77 8.18 14.12 1.44
C MET A 77 7.50 13.77 0.11
N LEU A 78 8.27 13.37 -0.90
CA LEU A 78 7.75 12.94 -2.20
C LEU A 78 6.88 11.68 -2.07
N LEU A 79 7.36 10.67 -1.33
CA LEU A 79 6.64 9.44 -1.02
C LEU A 79 5.28 9.75 -0.39
N VAL A 80 5.24 10.54 0.68
CA VAL A 80 4.00 10.91 1.36
C VAL A 80 3.07 11.68 0.43
N GLY A 81 3.61 12.60 -0.37
CA GLY A 81 2.85 13.37 -1.36
C GLY A 81 2.19 12.49 -2.41
N VAL A 82 2.97 11.63 -3.07
CA VAL A 82 2.49 10.70 -4.11
C VAL A 82 1.47 9.74 -3.52
N ARG A 83 1.73 9.18 -2.33
CA ARG A 83 0.82 8.25 -1.64
C ARG A 83 -0.48 8.90 -1.24
N THR A 84 -0.43 10.14 -0.78
CA THR A 84 -1.62 10.94 -0.48
C THR A 84 -2.50 11.09 -1.73
N LEU A 85 -1.90 11.45 -2.86
CA LEU A 85 -2.62 11.62 -4.13
C LEU A 85 -3.22 10.30 -4.63
N CYS A 86 -2.42 9.23 -4.66
CA CYS A 86 -2.86 7.91 -5.11
C CYS A 86 -3.98 7.36 -4.23
N THR A 87 -3.81 7.41 -2.91
CA THR A 87 -4.82 6.96 -1.94
C THR A 87 -6.11 7.76 -2.07
N ALA A 88 -6.02 9.09 -2.14
CA ALA A 88 -7.21 9.93 -2.30
C ALA A 88 -7.95 9.67 -3.63
N ALA A 89 -7.22 9.35 -4.70
CA ALA A 89 -7.79 8.94 -5.98
C ALA A 89 -8.49 7.58 -5.86
N ILE A 90 -7.77 6.54 -5.44
CA ILE A 90 -8.30 5.17 -5.29
C ILE A 90 -9.54 5.16 -4.38
N VAL A 91 -9.48 5.78 -3.20
CA VAL A 91 -10.61 5.88 -2.27
C VAL A 91 -11.80 6.60 -2.89
N GLY A 92 -11.55 7.62 -3.72
CA GLY A 92 -12.62 8.30 -4.42
C GLY A 92 -13.34 7.42 -5.43
N TRP A 93 -12.57 6.64 -6.20
CA TRP A 93 -13.09 5.89 -7.34
C TRP A 93 -13.77 4.62 -6.84
N ALA A 94 -13.24 4.08 -5.74
CA ALA A 94 -13.81 3.00 -4.95
C ALA A 94 -14.98 3.43 -4.05
N TRP A 95 -15.25 4.73 -3.90
CA TRP A 95 -16.34 5.21 -3.03
C TRP A 95 -17.68 4.60 -3.47
N PRO A 96 -18.56 4.18 -2.54
CA PRO A 96 -19.86 3.61 -2.89
C PRO A 96 -20.70 4.60 -3.71
N ALA A 97 -21.39 4.11 -4.74
CA ALA A 97 -22.17 4.96 -5.64
C ALA A 97 -23.41 5.59 -4.98
N ASP A 98 -23.94 4.92 -3.96
CA ASP A 98 -25.13 5.27 -3.18
C ASP A 98 -24.86 6.28 -2.06
N LEU A 99 -23.59 6.53 -1.71
CA LEU A 99 -23.22 7.44 -0.62
C LEU A 99 -22.73 8.80 -1.13
N PRO A 100 -23.03 9.89 -0.41
CA PRO A 100 -22.43 11.19 -0.71
C PRO A 100 -20.92 11.08 -0.58
N ARG A 101 -20.21 11.51 -1.61
CA ARG A 101 -18.76 11.42 -1.66
C ARG A 101 -18.14 12.63 -0.95
N PRO A 102 -17.18 12.42 -0.03
CA PRO A 102 -16.46 13.53 0.59
C PRO A 102 -15.75 14.38 -0.45
N SER A 103 -15.61 15.67 -0.15
CA SER A 103 -14.96 16.64 -1.03
C SER A 103 -13.52 16.20 -1.37
N ARG A 104 -12.96 16.72 -2.47
CA ARG A 104 -11.57 16.42 -2.84
C ARG A 104 -10.58 16.80 -1.72
N ARG A 105 -10.81 17.94 -1.07
CA ARG A 105 -9.97 18.44 0.03
C ARG A 105 -10.02 17.53 1.25
N GLU A 106 -11.19 17.06 1.65
CA GLU A 106 -11.33 16.16 2.81
C GLU A 106 -10.63 14.82 2.56
N ARG A 107 -10.75 14.25 1.35
CA ARG A 107 -10.07 13.00 1.01
C ARG A 107 -8.56 13.16 0.97
N LEU A 108 -8.06 14.28 0.42
CA LEU A 108 -6.63 14.58 0.45
C LEU A 108 -6.12 14.75 1.88
N ARG A 109 -6.82 15.52 2.71
CA ARG A 109 -6.46 15.71 4.12
C ARG A 109 -6.45 14.37 4.87
N GLN A 110 -7.48 13.55 4.69
CA GLN A 110 -7.59 12.26 5.37
C GLN A 110 -6.49 11.29 4.90
N ALA A 111 -6.22 11.22 3.60
CA ALA A 111 -5.15 10.41 3.05
C ALA A 111 -3.77 10.88 3.52
N ALA A 112 -3.53 12.19 3.63
CA ALA A 112 -2.29 12.75 4.15
C ALA A 112 -2.07 12.38 5.61
N LEU A 113 -3.09 12.59 6.46
CA LEU A 113 -3.03 12.23 7.88
C LEU A 113 -2.80 10.73 8.06
N ALA A 114 -3.53 9.89 7.32
CA ALA A 114 -3.34 8.44 7.36
C ALA A 114 -1.92 8.04 6.94
N SER A 115 -1.39 8.63 5.87
CA SER A 115 -0.04 8.36 5.37
C SER A 115 1.02 8.76 6.38
N LEU A 116 0.90 9.94 7.00
CA LEU A 116 1.84 10.40 8.02
C LEU A 116 1.84 9.51 9.27
N ILE A 117 0.65 9.14 9.76
CA ILE A 117 0.51 8.22 10.90
C ILE A 117 1.13 6.86 10.56
N LEU A 118 0.81 6.32 9.39
CA LEU A 118 1.34 5.03 8.95
C LEU A 118 2.85 5.07 8.77
N VAL A 119 3.40 6.12 8.18
CA VAL A 119 4.85 6.30 8.09
C VAL A 119 5.47 6.29 9.48
N ALA A 120 4.97 7.09 10.42
CA ALA A 120 5.50 7.15 11.78
C ALA A 120 5.44 5.77 12.49
N VAL A 121 4.35 5.02 12.29
CA VAL A 121 4.18 3.68 12.87
C VAL A 121 5.07 2.64 12.19
N LEU A 122 5.27 2.72 10.87
CA LEU A 122 5.99 1.72 10.08
C LEU A 122 7.52 1.91 10.10
N VAL A 123 8.01 3.14 10.20
CA VAL A 123 9.46 3.45 10.24
C VAL A 123 10.26 2.56 11.20
N PRO A 124 9.90 2.37 12.48
CA PRO A 124 10.69 1.52 13.38
C PRO A 124 10.78 0.07 12.88
N TRP A 125 9.73 -0.45 12.26
CA TRP A 125 9.70 -1.81 11.71
C TRP A 125 10.51 -1.93 10.43
N VAL A 126 10.50 -0.91 9.58
CA VAL A 126 11.33 -0.86 8.38
C VAL A 126 12.81 -0.77 8.73
N VAL A 127 13.17 0.06 9.72
CA VAL A 127 14.53 0.14 10.25
C VAL A 127 14.98 -1.20 10.83
N LEU A 128 14.12 -1.85 11.62
CA LEU A 128 14.41 -3.18 12.16
C LEU A 128 14.60 -4.21 11.03
N ALA A 129 13.70 -4.23 10.04
CA ALA A 129 13.80 -5.13 8.89
C ALA A 129 15.09 -4.90 8.09
N PHE A 130 15.47 -3.63 7.86
CA PHE A 130 16.71 -3.27 7.20
C PHE A 130 17.95 -3.74 8.00
N ALA A 131 18.00 -3.43 9.30
CA ALA A 131 19.09 -3.89 10.16
C ALA A 131 19.24 -5.42 10.11
N THR A 132 18.13 -6.16 10.13
CA THR A 132 18.16 -7.62 10.12
C THR A 132 18.62 -8.20 8.78
N ALA A 133 18.35 -7.50 7.67
CA ALA A 133 18.88 -7.85 6.36
C ALA A 133 20.40 -7.63 6.28
N VAL A 134 20.92 -6.57 6.90
CA VAL A 134 22.36 -6.27 6.96
C VAL A 134 23.10 -7.28 7.86
N PHE A 135 22.52 -7.63 9.02
CA PHE A 135 23.14 -8.51 10.00
C PHE A 135 22.83 -10.01 9.83
N SER A 136 22.20 -10.42 8.71
CA SER A 136 21.77 -11.82 8.43
C SER A 136 20.96 -12.48 9.56
N LEU A 137 20.16 -11.70 10.29
CA LEU A 137 19.28 -12.21 11.33
C LEU A 137 17.94 -12.62 10.72
N SER A 138 17.90 -13.79 10.07
CA SER A 138 16.73 -14.29 9.32
C SER A 138 15.45 -14.41 10.16
N TYR A 139 15.56 -14.63 11.47
CA TYR A 139 14.42 -14.82 12.38
C TYR A 139 13.62 -13.53 12.64
N THR A 140 14.24 -12.35 12.57
CA THR A 140 13.54 -11.08 12.86
C THR A 140 12.80 -10.56 11.63
N TRP A 141 13.22 -10.93 10.42
CA TRP A 141 12.49 -10.64 9.18
C TRP A 141 11.10 -11.31 9.18
N ILE A 142 11.00 -12.50 9.78
CA ILE A 142 9.73 -13.20 10.02
C ILE A 142 8.82 -12.40 10.95
N VAL A 143 9.34 -11.59 11.87
CA VAL A 143 8.52 -10.78 12.82
C VAL A 143 7.90 -9.56 12.16
N ALA A 144 8.59 -8.95 11.19
CA ALA A 144 8.09 -7.75 10.50
C ALA A 144 6.79 -8.04 9.72
N ILE A 145 6.64 -9.23 9.13
CA ILE A 145 5.46 -9.61 8.34
C ILE A 145 4.18 -9.67 9.20
N PRO A 146 4.10 -10.44 10.30
CA PRO A 146 2.97 -10.42 11.22
C PRO A 146 2.65 -9.03 11.71
N VAL A 147 3.66 -8.20 12.00
CA VAL A 147 3.43 -6.84 12.48
C VAL A 147 2.78 -5.97 11.41
N VAL A 148 3.25 -6.01 10.17
CA VAL A 148 2.62 -5.26 9.06
C VAL A 148 1.19 -5.76 8.81
N VAL A 149 0.95 -7.07 8.91
CA VAL A 149 -0.41 -7.63 8.83
C VAL A 149 -1.29 -7.12 9.96
N MET A 150 -0.79 -7.11 11.20
CA MET A 150 -1.52 -6.58 12.35
C MET A 150 -1.81 -5.08 12.22
N ILE A 151 -0.85 -4.29 11.76
CA ILE A 151 -1.04 -2.85 11.46
C ILE A 151 -2.10 -2.69 10.36
N SER A 152 -2.10 -3.56 9.35
CA SER A 152 -3.11 -3.56 8.29
C SER A 152 -4.51 -3.79 8.84
N LEU A 153 -4.68 -4.73 9.78
CA LEU A 153 -5.97 -5.00 10.41
C LEU A 153 -6.47 -3.85 11.29
N VAL A 154 -5.57 -3.09 11.90
CA VAL A 154 -5.94 -1.96 12.78
C VAL A 154 -6.18 -0.67 11.99
N VAL A 155 -5.41 -0.43 10.93
CA VAL A 155 -5.33 0.88 10.25
C VAL A 155 -6.05 0.90 8.89
N HIS A 156 -6.66 -0.21 8.44
CA HIS A 156 -7.33 -0.31 7.13
C HIS A 156 -8.35 0.82 6.85
N GLY A 157 -8.94 1.41 7.90
CA GLY A 157 -9.98 2.44 7.79
C GLY A 157 -9.43 3.86 7.74
N ALA A 158 -8.15 4.07 8.04
CA ALA A 158 -7.59 5.38 8.32
C ALA A 158 -7.68 6.36 7.15
N ALA A 159 -7.51 5.89 5.92
CA ALA A 159 -7.63 6.74 4.73
C ALA A 159 -9.09 7.11 4.38
N VAL A 160 -10.08 6.41 4.95
CA VAL A 160 -11.49 6.52 4.58
C VAL A 160 -12.27 7.34 5.61
N ARG A 161 -11.97 7.19 6.89
CA ARG A 161 -12.72 7.83 7.98
C ARG A 161 -11.82 8.32 9.11
N PRO A 162 -12.15 9.43 9.78
CA PRO A 162 -11.33 10.00 10.87
C PRO A 162 -11.46 9.22 12.19
N ASP A 163 -12.58 8.56 12.43
CA ASP A 163 -12.90 7.78 13.63
C ASP A 163 -12.50 6.30 13.50
N TRP A 164 -11.67 5.96 12.52
CA TRP A 164 -11.24 4.60 12.20
C TRP A 164 -10.75 3.80 13.40
N TRP A 165 -10.02 4.45 14.31
CA TRP A 165 -9.42 3.84 15.51
C TRP A 165 -10.44 3.47 16.60
N ARG A 166 -11.66 4.00 16.54
CA ARG A 166 -12.75 3.68 17.49
C ARG A 166 -13.60 2.51 17.03
N ILE A 167 -13.47 2.09 15.78
CA ILE A 167 -14.36 1.11 15.15
C ILE A 167 -13.66 -0.24 15.11
N ARG A 168 -14.33 -1.27 15.64
CA ARG A 168 -13.83 -2.65 15.52
C ARG A 168 -13.79 -3.08 14.04
N PRO A 169 -12.68 -3.66 13.55
CA PRO A 169 -12.59 -4.12 12.18
C PRO A 169 -13.66 -5.18 11.92
N ARG A 170 -14.51 -4.94 10.92
CA ARG A 170 -15.54 -5.90 10.51
C ARG A 170 -14.88 -7.10 9.84
N GLY A 171 -15.43 -8.31 9.98
CA GLY A 171 -14.87 -9.52 9.37
C GLY A 171 -14.62 -9.40 7.86
N ARG A 172 -15.46 -8.64 7.14
CA ARG A 172 -15.24 -8.33 5.72
C ARG A 172 -13.98 -7.50 5.45
N ALA A 173 -13.64 -6.56 6.34
CA ALA A 173 -12.42 -5.77 6.23
C ALA A 173 -11.18 -6.62 6.52
N VAL A 174 -11.26 -7.49 7.52
CA VAL A 174 -10.22 -8.51 7.79
C VAL A 174 -10.02 -9.40 6.56
N GLY A 175 -11.11 -9.92 5.98
CA GLY A 175 -11.07 -10.71 4.75
C GLY A 175 -10.45 -9.94 3.58
N ALA A 176 -10.77 -8.65 3.41
CA ALA A 176 -10.18 -7.82 2.37
C ALA A 176 -8.67 -7.61 2.55
N VAL A 177 -8.20 -7.44 3.79
CA VAL A 177 -6.76 -7.36 4.10
C VAL A 177 -6.07 -8.68 3.78
N VAL A 178 -6.64 -9.82 4.19
CA VAL A 178 -6.08 -11.15 3.88
C VAL A 178 -6.01 -11.38 2.37
N VAL A 179 -7.08 -11.05 1.64
CA VAL A 179 -7.10 -11.15 0.17
C VAL A 179 -6.05 -10.24 -0.45
N ALA A 180 -5.88 -9.01 0.05
CA ALA A 180 -4.84 -8.10 -0.45
C ALA A 180 -3.44 -8.68 -0.23
N VAL A 181 -3.13 -9.18 0.97
CA VAL A 181 -1.84 -9.81 1.30
C VAL A 181 -1.58 -11.02 0.41
N VAL A 182 -2.56 -11.93 0.27
CA VAL A 182 -2.44 -13.11 -0.59
C VAL A 182 -2.27 -12.70 -2.05
N ALA A 183 -3.04 -11.73 -2.53
CA ALA A 183 -2.98 -11.26 -3.91
C ALA A 183 -1.63 -10.63 -4.24
N VAL A 184 -1.12 -9.71 -3.42
CA VAL A 184 0.19 -9.08 -3.69
C VAL A 184 1.33 -10.07 -3.58
N THR A 185 1.24 -11.05 -2.67
CA THR A 185 2.22 -12.14 -2.54
C THR A 185 2.19 -13.04 -3.77
N GLY A 186 0.99 -13.46 -4.20
CA GLY A 186 0.81 -14.31 -5.37
C GLY A 186 1.26 -13.63 -6.66
N LEU A 187 0.91 -12.35 -6.86
CA LEU A 187 1.36 -11.56 -8.00
C LEU A 187 2.88 -11.42 -8.02
N GLY A 188 3.50 -11.13 -6.87
CA GLY A 188 4.95 -11.08 -6.77
C GLY A 188 5.62 -12.42 -7.07
N ALA A 189 5.04 -13.53 -6.61
CA ALA A 189 5.53 -14.87 -6.91
C ALA A 189 5.42 -15.21 -8.41
N VAL A 190 4.31 -14.83 -9.06
CA VAL A 190 4.13 -15.01 -10.51
C VAL A 190 5.16 -14.23 -11.30
N VAL A 191 5.40 -12.96 -10.94
CA VAL A 191 6.43 -12.13 -11.59
C VAL A 191 7.84 -12.70 -11.33
N ALA A 192 8.10 -13.18 -10.12
CA ALA A 192 9.38 -13.78 -9.75
C ALA A 192 9.62 -15.12 -10.46
N ALA A 193 8.59 -15.94 -10.69
CA ALA A 193 8.68 -17.21 -11.41
C ALA A 193 8.59 -17.04 -12.95
N GLY A 194 8.16 -15.86 -13.41
CA GLY A 194 7.95 -15.56 -14.81
C GLY A 194 9.22 -15.69 -15.67
N PRO A 195 9.09 -15.82 -16.99
CA PRO A 195 10.23 -15.98 -17.88
C PRO A 195 11.26 -14.86 -17.74
N ALA A 196 12.55 -15.15 -18.00
CA ALA A 196 13.62 -14.17 -17.87
C ALA A 196 13.39 -12.90 -18.73
N TRP A 197 12.73 -13.04 -19.88
CA TRP A 197 12.37 -11.92 -20.76
C TRP A 197 11.27 -10.99 -20.21
N VAL A 198 10.55 -11.39 -19.15
CA VAL A 198 9.66 -10.50 -18.39
C VAL A 198 10.43 -9.73 -17.30
N ARG A 199 11.60 -10.24 -16.90
CA ARG A 199 12.46 -9.70 -15.84
C ARG A 199 13.63 -8.86 -16.38
N TRP A 200 13.78 -8.77 -17.70
CA TRP A 200 14.90 -8.14 -18.40
C TRP A 200 14.37 -7.15 -19.45
N PRO A 201 14.98 -5.96 -19.61
CA PRO A 201 14.72 -5.11 -20.78
C PRO A 201 15.25 -5.72 -22.08
#